data_AF-A0AAE1Q993-F1
#
_entry.id   AF-A0AAE1Q993-F1
#
_cell.length_a   1.000
_cell.length_b   1.000
_cell.length_c   1.000
_cell.angle_alpha   90.00
_cell.angle_beta   90.00
_cell.angle_gamma   90.00
#
_symmetry.space_group_name_H-M   'P 1'
#
loop_
_entity.id
_entity.type
_entity.pdbx_description
1 polymer ?
#
loop_
_entity_poly.entity_id
_entity_poly.type
_entity_poly.pdbx_seq_one_letter_code
_entity_poly.pdbx_strand_id
1 'polypeptide(L)'
;MNRAWETAMLNQNIYEAWHTFKQAYEECINTHVPTTADKGKQKSKTPWLNNTATKAIKKKKCAWSRFQERRTTESYRQYIKARDDTKRTIRKEKCSYEKKLVNDMKKNPRAFYKYANRKSNAKKPVSNLKRDDGTTTQTNKETAEELNKYFSSVFTEETDREEIIFNQSINLMFGEEPPDPFDLQAPHQATQHQELKLNPGSKLNPGSKLNPGSKLNPGSKLNLGSKLNPGSKLNPGSSSIRGQA
;
A
#
# COMPACT_ATOMS: atom_id res chain seq x y z
N MET A 1 -12.36 29.60 -9.23
CA MET A 1 -13.05 30.20 -10.39
C MET A 1 -14.53 30.31 -10.05
N ASN A 2 -15.08 31.52 -9.98
CA ASN A 2 -16.51 31.72 -9.74
C ASN A 2 -17.19 31.90 -11.11
N ARG A 3 -17.79 30.82 -11.65
CA ARG A 3 -18.57 30.89 -12.91
C ARG A 3 -20.03 31.12 -12.57
N ALA A 4 -20.66 32.08 -13.23
CA ALA A 4 -22.10 32.32 -13.13
C ALA A 4 -22.86 31.27 -13.95
N TRP A 5 -23.03 30.09 -13.36
CA TRP A 5 -23.66 28.92 -13.98
C TRP A 5 -25.07 29.19 -14.48
N GLU A 6 -25.84 29.99 -13.73
CA GLU A 6 -27.20 30.39 -14.09
C GLU A 6 -27.25 31.11 -15.44
N THR A 7 -26.34 32.06 -15.67
CA THR A 7 -26.23 32.75 -16.96
C THR A 7 -25.59 31.91 -18.05
N ALA A 8 -24.68 31.01 -17.68
CA ALA A 8 -23.93 30.18 -18.64
C ALA A 8 -24.78 29.03 -19.23
N MET A 9 -25.79 28.59 -18.49
CA MET A 9 -26.72 27.51 -18.89
C MET A 9 -28.10 28.04 -19.30
N LEU A 10 -28.29 29.36 -19.28
CA LEU A 10 -29.56 29.99 -19.66
C LEU A 10 -29.80 29.79 -21.17
N ASN A 11 -30.94 29.21 -21.52
CA ASN A 11 -31.35 28.84 -22.89
C ASN A 11 -30.58 27.66 -23.53
N GLN A 12 -29.86 26.84 -22.75
CA GLN A 12 -29.23 25.61 -23.26
C GLN A 12 -30.13 24.38 -23.08
N ASN A 13 -30.03 23.42 -23.99
CA ASN A 13 -30.64 22.10 -23.76
C ASN A 13 -29.85 21.32 -22.70
N ILE A 14 -30.45 20.28 -22.12
CA ILE A 14 -29.84 19.47 -21.03
C ILE A 14 -28.46 18.90 -21.42
N TYR A 15 -28.30 18.45 -22.67
CA TYR A 15 -27.04 17.92 -23.18
C TYR A 15 -25.96 19.01 -23.34
N GLU A 16 -26.35 20.21 -23.77
CA GLU A 16 -25.45 21.36 -23.91
C GLU A 16 -25.00 21.89 -22.54
N ALA A 17 -25.91 21.93 -21.57
CA ALA A 17 -25.61 22.30 -20.19
C ALA A 17 -24.66 21.28 -19.54
N TRP A 18 -24.90 19.97 -19.73
CA TRP A 18 -23.99 18.93 -19.27
C TRP A 18 -22.60 19.02 -19.91
N HIS A 19 -22.54 19.30 -21.21
CA HIS A 19 -21.26 19.45 -21.89
C HIS A 19 -20.47 20.64 -21.35
N THR A 20 -21.14 21.77 -21.13
CA THR A 20 -20.54 22.99 -20.58
C THR A 20 -20.02 22.76 -19.16
N PHE A 21 -20.77 22.03 -18.33
CA PHE A 21 -20.35 21.61 -17.00
C PHE A 21 -19.11 20.71 -17.07
N LYS A 22 -19.17 19.63 -17.87
CA LYS A 22 -18.09 18.66 -18.02
C LYS A 22 -16.81 19.33 -18.49
N GLN A 23 -16.91 20.26 -19.44
CA GLN A 23 -15.76 21.01 -19.94
C GLN A 23 -15.13 21.88 -18.84
N ALA A 24 -15.94 22.62 -18.07
CA ALA A 24 -15.40 23.42 -16.96
C ALA A 24 -14.74 22.54 -15.88
N TYR A 25 -15.31 21.35 -15.63
CA TYR A 25 -14.77 20.37 -14.70
C TYR A 25 -13.42 19.81 -15.18
N GLU A 26 -13.32 19.44 -16.46
CA GLU A 26 -12.06 19.00 -17.08
C GLU A 26 -11.00 20.12 -17.08
N GLU A 27 -11.39 21.37 -17.34
CA GLU A 27 -10.50 22.53 -17.22
C GLU A 27 -10.00 22.72 -15.78
N CYS A 28 -10.87 22.54 -14.78
CA CYS A 28 -10.49 22.58 -13.38
C CYS A 28 -9.52 21.45 -13.02
N ILE A 29 -9.79 20.22 -13.49
CA ILE A 29 -8.90 19.07 -13.32
C ILE A 29 -7.52 19.39 -13.91
N ASN A 30 -7.48 19.79 -15.18
CA ASN A 30 -6.23 20.03 -15.90
C ASN A 30 -5.41 21.16 -15.27
N THR A 31 -6.05 22.15 -14.66
CA THR A 31 -5.39 23.30 -14.03
C THR A 31 -4.93 23.00 -12.60
N HIS A 32 -5.75 22.30 -11.81
CA HIS A 32 -5.55 22.18 -10.36
C HIS A 32 -5.07 20.81 -9.91
N VAL A 33 -5.21 19.76 -10.73
CA VAL A 33 -4.67 18.43 -10.43
C VAL A 33 -3.24 18.37 -10.94
N PRO A 34 -2.23 18.24 -10.06
CA PRO A 34 -0.85 18.12 -10.49
C PRO A 34 -0.67 16.84 -11.29
N THR A 35 -0.38 16.98 -12.59
CA THR A 35 -0.02 15.82 -13.41
C THR A 35 1.48 15.57 -13.30
N THR A 36 1.85 14.34 -12.96
CA THR A 36 3.23 13.89 -13.08
C THR A 36 3.39 13.19 -14.42
N ALA A 37 4.27 13.69 -15.28
CA ALA A 37 4.70 12.93 -16.44
C ALA A 37 5.28 11.59 -15.97
N ASP A 38 4.73 10.47 -16.45
CA ASP A 38 5.35 9.16 -16.24
C ASP A 38 6.68 9.14 -17.02
N LYS A 39 7.73 9.62 -16.34
CA LYS A 39 9.11 9.46 -16.77
C LYS A 39 9.42 7.98 -16.60
N GLY A 40 8.90 7.15 -17.50
CA GLY A 40 8.88 5.70 -17.42
C GLY A 40 10.18 5.14 -16.85
N LYS A 41 10.07 4.06 -16.06
CA LYS A 41 11.14 3.49 -15.22
C LYS A 41 12.55 3.74 -15.79
N GLN A 42 13.24 4.77 -15.28
CA GLN A 42 14.63 5.02 -15.62
C GLN A 42 15.43 3.76 -15.28
N LYS A 43 16.10 3.18 -16.28
CA LYS A 43 16.90 1.96 -16.06
C LYS A 43 17.97 2.30 -15.02
N SER A 44 17.78 1.80 -13.80
CA SER A 44 18.75 1.97 -12.72
C SER A 44 20.12 1.54 -13.23
N LYS A 45 21.07 2.49 -13.23
CA LYS A 45 22.44 2.24 -13.66
C LYS A 45 22.94 1.02 -12.91
N THR A 46 23.55 0.08 -13.63
CA THR A 46 24.13 -1.10 -13.01
C THR A 46 25.11 -0.64 -11.91
N PRO A 47 24.99 -1.13 -10.66
CA PRO A 47 25.76 -0.55 -9.55
C PRO A 47 27.29 -0.59 -9.72
N TRP A 48 27.80 -1.53 -10.52
CA TRP A 48 29.23 -1.64 -10.86
C TRP A 48 29.67 -0.75 -12.02
N LEU A 49 28.76 -0.08 -12.74
CA LEU A 49 29.07 0.85 -13.82
C LEU A 49 29.42 2.23 -13.25
N ASN A 50 30.62 2.30 -12.67
CA ASN A 50 31.18 3.53 -12.14
C ASN A 50 31.84 4.39 -13.24
N ASN A 51 32.44 5.51 -12.82
CA ASN A 51 33.08 6.45 -13.73
C ASN A 51 34.28 5.82 -14.47
N THR A 52 35.05 4.95 -13.82
CA THR A 52 36.22 4.28 -14.44
C THR A 52 35.78 3.35 -15.57
N ALA A 53 34.76 2.50 -15.35
CA ALA A 53 34.17 1.67 -16.39
C ALA A 53 33.58 2.52 -17.53
N THR A 54 32.91 3.62 -17.19
CA THR A 54 32.32 4.54 -18.19
C THR A 54 33.39 5.20 -19.06
N LYS A 55 34.49 5.68 -18.47
CA LYS A 55 35.63 6.25 -19.19
C LYS A 55 36.27 5.23 -20.11
N ALA A 56 36.45 3.98 -19.66
CA ALA A 56 37.00 2.92 -20.49
C ALA A 56 36.10 2.63 -21.71
N ILE A 57 34.78 2.52 -21.51
CA ILE A 57 33.80 2.35 -22.59
C ILE A 57 33.87 3.50 -23.60
N LYS A 58 33.94 4.76 -23.12
CA LYS A 58 34.09 5.95 -23.98
C LYS A 58 35.40 5.88 -24.78
N LYS A 59 36.52 5.54 -24.14
CA LYS A 59 37.83 5.40 -24.80
C LYS A 59 37.80 4.35 -25.91
N LYS A 60 37.18 3.19 -25.67
CA LYS A 60 36.97 2.16 -26.69
C LYS A 60 36.13 2.69 -27.86
N LYS A 61 35.04 3.42 -27.59
CA LYS A 61 34.19 4.03 -28.62
C LYS A 61 34.98 5.04 -29.46
N CYS A 62 35.73 5.94 -28.83
CA CYS A 62 36.56 6.91 -29.55
C CYS A 62 37.64 6.23 -30.39
N ALA A 63 38.29 5.18 -29.88
CA ALA A 63 39.29 4.41 -30.64
C ALA A 63 38.66 3.71 -31.85
N TRP A 64 37.43 3.19 -31.70
CA TRP A 64 36.67 2.63 -32.82
C TRP A 64 36.34 3.69 -33.87
N SER A 65 35.83 4.85 -33.47
CA SER A 65 35.57 5.96 -34.39
C SER A 65 36.82 6.38 -35.17
N ARG A 66 37.96 6.51 -34.49
CA ARG A 66 39.25 6.83 -35.13
C ARG A 66 39.71 5.76 -36.12
N PHE A 67 39.49 4.48 -35.82
CA PHE A 67 39.77 3.40 -36.76
C PHE A 67 38.82 3.45 -37.96
N GLN A 68 37.54 3.76 -37.76
CA GLN A 68 36.57 3.90 -38.83
C GLN A 68 36.95 5.01 -39.81
N GLU A 69 37.47 6.14 -39.32
CA GLU A 69 37.95 7.27 -40.11
C GLU A 69 39.26 6.95 -40.86
N ARG A 70 40.28 6.43 -40.16
CA ARG A 70 41.63 6.30 -40.71
C ARG A 70 41.87 4.98 -41.44
N ARG A 71 41.17 3.90 -41.07
CA ARG A 71 41.30 2.53 -41.59
C ARG A 71 42.75 2.00 -41.64
N THR A 72 43.61 2.43 -40.70
CA THR A 72 45.01 1.99 -40.62
C THR A 72 45.21 0.84 -39.64
N THR A 73 46.23 0.01 -39.87
CA THR A 73 46.63 -1.07 -38.96
C THR A 73 46.92 -0.58 -37.54
N GLU A 74 47.55 0.59 -37.42
CA GLU A 74 47.90 1.15 -36.11
C GLU A 74 46.64 1.63 -35.35
N SER A 75 45.71 2.31 -36.04
CA SER A 75 44.44 2.70 -35.40
C SER A 75 43.61 1.48 -34.98
N TYR A 76 43.69 0.37 -35.72
CA TYR A 76 43.08 -0.90 -35.32
C TYR A 76 43.72 -1.49 -34.06
N ARG A 77 45.06 -1.54 -33.98
CA ARG A 77 45.78 -2.00 -32.77
C ARG A 77 45.40 -1.19 -31.53
N GLN A 78 45.30 0.13 -31.67
CA GLN A 78 44.84 1.02 -30.59
C GLN A 78 43.41 0.71 -30.14
N TYR A 79 42.51 0.41 -31.07
CA TYR A 79 41.16 -0.05 -30.76
C TYR A 79 41.17 -1.38 -30.01
N ILE A 80 41.94 -2.38 -30.46
CA ILE A 80 42.06 -3.69 -29.79
C ILE A 80 42.56 -3.52 -28.36
N LYS A 81 43.60 -2.70 -28.14
CA LYS A 81 44.09 -2.37 -26.80
C LYS A 81 43.00 -1.75 -25.94
N ALA A 82 42.31 -0.73 -26.45
CA ALA A 82 41.21 -0.06 -25.72
C ALA A 82 40.04 -1.01 -25.42
N ARG A 83 39.74 -1.95 -26.32
CA ARG A 83 38.71 -2.99 -26.14
C ARG A 83 39.07 -3.91 -24.98
N ASP A 84 40.29 -4.44 -24.97
CA ASP A 84 40.72 -5.42 -23.97
C ASP A 84 40.90 -4.76 -22.59
N ASP A 85 41.40 -3.53 -22.55
CA ASP A 85 41.46 -2.72 -21.33
C ASP A 85 40.07 -2.41 -20.78
N THR A 86 39.10 -2.11 -21.64
CA THR A 86 37.69 -1.95 -21.23
C THR A 86 37.14 -3.23 -20.64
N LYS A 87 37.42 -4.38 -21.26
CA LYS A 87 36.98 -5.70 -20.79
C LYS A 87 37.56 -6.01 -19.41
N ARG A 88 38.85 -5.76 -19.20
CA ARG A 88 39.53 -5.89 -17.90
C ARG A 88 38.91 -4.97 -16.85
N THR A 89 38.73 -3.69 -17.20
CA THR A 89 38.18 -2.70 -16.28
C THR A 89 36.78 -3.09 -15.82
N ILE A 90 35.87 -3.41 -16.74
CA ILE A 90 34.50 -3.83 -16.40
C ILE A 90 34.49 -5.04 -15.46
N ARG A 91 35.34 -6.04 -15.71
CA ARG A 91 35.45 -7.21 -14.84
C ARG A 91 35.97 -6.86 -13.46
N LYS A 92 36.99 -6.00 -13.40
CA LYS A 92 37.57 -5.51 -12.14
C LYS A 92 36.52 -4.76 -11.32
N GLU A 93 35.80 -3.81 -11.93
CA GLU A 93 34.79 -3.01 -11.24
C GLU A 93 33.61 -3.86 -10.77
N LYS A 94 33.17 -4.82 -11.58
CA LYS A 94 32.13 -5.78 -11.19
C LYS A 94 32.57 -6.63 -9.99
N CYS A 95 33.77 -7.20 -10.03
CA CYS A 95 34.31 -7.99 -8.92
C CYS A 95 34.49 -7.15 -7.66
N SER A 96 34.97 -5.91 -7.79
CA SER A 96 35.12 -4.97 -6.68
C SER A 96 33.77 -4.67 -6.01
N TYR A 97 32.73 -4.43 -6.80
CA TYR A 97 31.37 -4.23 -6.30
C TYR A 97 30.82 -5.48 -5.58
N GLU A 98 31.03 -6.67 -6.16
CA GLU A 98 30.60 -7.93 -5.54
C GLU A 98 31.33 -8.19 -4.22
N LYS A 99 32.65 -7.95 -4.16
CA LYS A 99 33.43 -8.02 -2.90
C LYS A 99 32.89 -7.05 -1.85
N LYS A 100 32.56 -5.83 -2.26
CA LYS A 100 31.95 -4.83 -1.36
C LYS A 100 30.62 -5.34 -0.79
N LEU A 101 29.75 -5.92 -1.62
CA LEU A 101 28.48 -6.49 -1.14
C LEU A 101 28.68 -7.59 -0.11
N VAL A 102 29.66 -8.47 -0.32
CA VAL A 102 29.97 -9.56 0.61
C VAL A 102 30.54 -9.02 1.92
N ASN A 103 31.47 -8.07 1.85
CA ASN A 103 32.08 -7.46 3.03
C ASN A 103 31.05 -6.67 3.85
N ASP A 104 30.11 -6.00 3.18
CA ASP A 104 29.06 -5.21 3.82
C ASP A 104 27.83 -6.05 4.22
N MET A 105 27.85 -7.38 4.04
CA MET A 105 26.70 -8.25 4.28
C MET A 105 26.17 -8.18 5.72
N LYS A 106 27.06 -8.05 6.71
CA LYS A 106 26.67 -7.90 8.13
C LYS A 106 26.01 -6.53 8.40
N LYS A 107 26.41 -5.48 7.68
CA LYS A 107 25.91 -4.10 7.87
C LYS A 107 24.65 -3.83 7.04
N ASN A 108 24.59 -4.35 5.83
CA ASN A 108 23.51 -4.16 4.88
C ASN A 108 23.18 -5.46 4.13
N PRO A 109 22.53 -6.43 4.81
CA PRO A 109 22.16 -7.70 4.19
C PRO A 109 21.19 -7.50 3.01
N ARG A 110 20.35 -6.46 3.06
CA ARG A 110 19.37 -6.15 2.02
C ARG A 110 20.01 -5.87 0.67
N ALA A 111 21.17 -5.20 0.64
CA ALA A 111 21.88 -4.92 -0.61
C ALA A 111 22.38 -6.21 -1.30
N PHE A 112 22.92 -7.14 -0.51
CA PHE A 112 23.35 -8.45 -0.99
C PHE A 112 22.18 -9.26 -1.55
N TYR A 113 21.12 -9.44 -0.76
CA TYR A 113 19.96 -10.21 -1.21
C TYR A 113 19.21 -9.55 -2.38
N LYS A 114 19.19 -8.20 -2.46
CA LYS A 114 18.69 -7.49 -3.64
C LYS A 114 19.51 -7.82 -4.89
N TYR A 115 20.83 -7.90 -4.79
CA TYR A 115 21.70 -8.30 -5.89
C TYR A 115 21.51 -9.77 -6.27
N ALA A 116 21.50 -10.67 -5.29
CA ALA A 116 21.32 -12.11 -5.49
C ALA A 116 19.95 -12.44 -6.11
N ASN A 117 18.86 -11.86 -5.59
CA ASN A 117 17.51 -12.05 -6.13
C ASN A 117 17.39 -11.53 -7.58
N ARG A 118 18.10 -10.47 -7.94
CA ARG A 118 18.14 -9.98 -9.33
C ARG A 118 18.95 -10.89 -10.26
N LYS A 119 19.85 -11.70 -9.72
CA LYS A 119 20.66 -12.68 -10.45
C LYS A 119 20.02 -14.06 -10.52
N SER A 120 19.12 -14.37 -9.59
CA SER A 120 18.29 -15.56 -9.66
C SER A 120 17.30 -15.43 -10.81
N ASN A 121 17.27 -16.42 -11.69
CA ASN A 121 16.23 -16.56 -12.71
C ASN A 121 14.93 -17.16 -12.15
N ALA A 122 14.92 -17.55 -10.87
CA ALA A 122 13.73 -18.07 -10.21
C ALA A 122 12.75 -16.92 -9.97
N LYS A 123 11.73 -16.84 -10.82
CA LYS A 123 10.52 -16.08 -10.50
C LYS A 123 9.92 -16.76 -9.26
N LYS A 124 9.59 -16.01 -8.21
CA LYS A 124 8.81 -16.53 -7.09
C LYS A 124 7.37 -16.67 -7.61
N PRO A 125 6.86 -17.87 -7.92
CA PRO A 125 5.46 -18.00 -8.28
C PRO A 125 4.59 -17.58 -7.09
N VAL A 126 3.34 -17.19 -7.37
CA VAL A 126 2.35 -17.10 -6.30
C VAL A 126 2.23 -18.50 -5.71
N SER A 127 2.29 -18.61 -4.39
CA SER A 127 2.14 -19.91 -3.73
C SER A 127 0.75 -20.48 -4.04
N ASN A 128 0.69 -21.77 -4.34
CA ASN A 128 -0.56 -22.45 -4.58
C ASN A 128 -1.47 -22.41 -3.34
N LEU A 129 -2.75 -22.15 -3.54
CA LEU A 129 -3.78 -22.07 -2.50
C LEU A 129 -4.53 -23.40 -2.37
N LYS A 130 -4.94 -23.74 -1.15
CA LYS A 130 -5.88 -24.85 -0.91
C LYS A 130 -7.30 -24.35 -1.11
N ARG A 131 -8.08 -25.08 -1.91
CA ARG A 131 -9.51 -24.88 -2.10
C ARG A 131 -10.30 -25.57 -1.00
N ASP A 132 -11.57 -25.22 -0.91
CA ASP A 132 -12.53 -25.86 0.00
C ASP A 132 -12.69 -27.37 -0.31
N ASP A 133 -12.52 -27.75 -1.57
CA ASP A 133 -12.55 -29.15 -2.05
C ASP A 133 -11.30 -29.97 -1.64
N GLY A 134 -10.38 -29.39 -0.87
CA GLY A 134 -9.12 -30.00 -0.44
C GLY A 134 -8.04 -30.08 -1.53
N THR A 135 -8.36 -29.72 -2.78
CA THR A 135 -7.41 -29.63 -3.88
C THR A 135 -6.55 -28.36 -3.79
N THR A 136 -5.37 -28.39 -4.41
CA THR A 136 -4.45 -27.25 -4.43
C THR A 136 -4.35 -26.70 -5.85
N THR A 137 -4.49 -25.40 -6.02
CA THR A 137 -4.37 -24.71 -7.32
C THR A 137 -3.01 -24.99 -7.96
N GLN A 138 -2.92 -25.14 -9.26
CA GLN A 138 -1.63 -25.40 -9.94
C GLN A 138 -1.13 -24.18 -10.72
N THR A 139 -2.05 -23.33 -11.17
CA THR A 139 -1.76 -22.20 -12.05
C THR A 139 -1.95 -20.86 -11.32
N ASN A 140 -1.14 -19.85 -11.65
CA ASN A 140 -1.31 -18.48 -11.13
C ASN A 140 -2.71 -17.89 -11.43
N LYS A 141 -3.33 -18.31 -12.53
CA LYS A 141 -4.70 -17.89 -12.90
C LYS A 141 -5.72 -18.47 -11.93
N GLU A 142 -5.65 -19.76 -11.65
CA GLU A 142 -6.51 -20.44 -10.67
C GLU A 142 -6.35 -19.84 -9.27
N THR A 143 -5.11 -19.53 -8.84
CA THR A 143 -4.90 -18.84 -7.56
C THR A 143 -5.57 -17.48 -7.52
N ALA A 144 -5.57 -16.74 -8.64
CA ALA A 144 -6.19 -15.43 -8.71
C ALA A 144 -7.72 -15.52 -8.69
N GLU A 145 -8.29 -16.51 -9.38
CA GLU A 145 -9.73 -16.78 -9.40
C GLU A 145 -10.24 -17.18 -8.01
N GLU A 146 -9.52 -18.04 -7.29
CA GLU A 146 -9.88 -18.44 -5.93
C GLU A 146 -9.84 -17.26 -4.96
N LEU A 147 -8.81 -16.41 -5.06
CA LEU A 147 -8.74 -15.17 -4.28
C LEU A 147 -9.90 -14.24 -4.60
N ASN A 148 -10.24 -14.08 -5.88
CA ASN A 148 -11.35 -13.24 -6.30
C ASN A 148 -12.69 -13.76 -5.76
N LYS A 149 -12.93 -15.07 -5.83
CA LYS A 149 -14.11 -15.73 -5.24
C LYS A 149 -14.22 -15.44 -3.75
N TYR A 150 -13.12 -15.59 -3.00
CA TYR A 150 -13.09 -15.27 -1.58
C TYR A 150 -13.40 -13.78 -1.32
N PHE A 151 -12.77 -12.87 -2.07
CA PHE A 151 -13.01 -11.44 -1.91
C PHE A 151 -14.45 -11.05 -2.25
N SER A 152 -15.04 -11.57 -3.32
CA SER A 152 -16.44 -11.36 -3.65
C SER A 152 -17.38 -11.81 -2.53
N SER A 153 -17.07 -12.93 -1.86
CA SER A 153 -17.92 -13.46 -0.79
C SER A 153 -17.94 -12.62 0.49
N VAL A 154 -16.90 -11.80 0.73
CA VAL A 154 -16.84 -10.93 1.92
C VAL A 154 -17.46 -9.55 1.68
N PHE A 155 -17.82 -9.23 0.43
CA PHE A 155 -18.59 -8.02 0.15
C PHE A 155 -20.07 -8.25 0.47
N THR A 156 -20.69 -7.24 1.08
CA THR A 156 -22.13 -7.20 1.27
C THR A 156 -22.81 -6.95 -0.07
N GLU A 157 -23.80 -7.77 -0.42
CA GLU A 157 -24.68 -7.48 -1.55
C GLU A 157 -25.59 -6.31 -1.16
N GLU A 158 -25.25 -5.12 -1.64
CA GLU A 158 -26.17 -3.99 -1.61
C GLU A 158 -27.26 -4.28 -2.64
N THR A 159 -28.43 -4.72 -2.18
CA THR A 159 -29.61 -4.74 -3.04
C THR A 159 -29.95 -3.29 -3.39
N ASP A 160 -29.98 -2.95 -4.68
CA ASP A 160 -30.46 -1.67 -5.25
C ASP A 160 -31.93 -1.32 -4.87
N ARG A 161 -32.53 -2.04 -3.91
CA ARG A 161 -33.94 -1.93 -3.50
C ARG A 161 -34.16 -1.09 -2.26
N GLU A 162 -33.17 -0.32 -1.83
CA GLU A 162 -33.43 0.85 -1.02
C GLU A 162 -32.79 2.02 -1.73
N GLU A 163 -33.56 2.66 -2.61
CA GLU A 163 -33.39 4.08 -2.85
C GLU A 163 -33.26 4.70 -1.46
N ILE A 164 -32.06 5.15 -1.10
CA ILE A 164 -31.86 5.95 0.10
C ILE A 164 -32.64 7.24 -0.18
N ILE A 165 -33.93 7.25 0.19
CA ILE A 165 -34.76 8.45 0.18
C ILE A 165 -34.21 9.31 1.31
N PHE A 166 -33.18 10.09 0.97
CA PHE A 166 -32.41 10.95 1.87
C PHE A 166 -33.29 11.93 2.68
N ASN A 167 -34.55 12.10 2.28
CA ASN A 167 -35.49 13.04 2.89
C ASN A 167 -36.45 12.44 3.92
N GLN A 168 -36.53 11.11 4.08
CA GLN A 168 -37.45 10.51 5.06
C GLN A 168 -36.77 10.19 6.41
N SER A 169 -35.45 9.95 6.41
CA SER A 169 -34.66 9.68 7.62
C SER A 169 -34.29 10.93 8.42
N ILE A 170 -34.30 12.12 7.81
CA ILE A 170 -34.05 13.39 8.51
C ILE A 170 -35.28 13.79 9.36
N ASN A 171 -36.49 13.64 8.83
CA ASN A 171 -37.72 14.08 9.52
C ASN A 171 -38.11 13.18 10.70
N LEU A 172 -37.68 11.92 10.73
CA LEU A 172 -37.94 10.99 11.85
C LEU A 172 -36.94 11.11 13.01
N MET A 173 -35.81 11.81 12.83
CA MET A 173 -34.79 11.98 13.87
C MET A 173 -34.87 13.32 14.61
N PHE A 174 -35.62 14.30 14.11
CA PHE A 174 -35.71 15.65 14.68
C PHE A 174 -37.15 16.20 14.77
N GLY A 175 -38.12 15.30 15.04
CA GLY A 175 -39.54 15.64 15.13
C GLY A 175 -40.02 16.29 16.43
N GLU A 176 -39.15 16.49 17.41
CA GLU A 176 -39.46 17.32 18.58
C GLU A 176 -38.25 18.21 18.87
N GLU A 177 -38.51 19.52 18.95
CA GLU A 177 -37.53 20.51 19.34
C GLU A 177 -36.97 20.11 20.73
N PRO A 178 -35.65 19.93 20.89
CA PRO A 178 -35.09 19.48 22.15
C PRO A 178 -35.43 20.48 23.26
N PRO A 179 -35.90 20.02 24.43
CA PRO A 179 -36.30 20.91 25.50
C PRO A 179 -35.12 21.79 25.92
N ASP A 180 -35.42 23.07 26.16
CA ASP A 180 -34.46 24.09 26.54
C ASP A 180 -33.63 23.62 27.74
N PRO A 181 -32.28 23.60 27.65
CA PRO A 181 -31.41 23.19 28.76
C PRO A 181 -31.54 24.05 30.02
N PHE A 182 -32.29 25.16 30.00
CA PHE A 182 -32.53 26.03 31.16
C PHE A 182 -33.94 25.95 31.77
N ASP A 183 -34.83 25.09 31.25
CA ASP A 183 -36.17 24.94 31.82
C ASP A 183 -36.17 23.92 32.99
N LEU A 184 -36.20 24.44 34.22
CA LEU A 184 -35.91 23.71 35.47
C LEU A 184 -37.08 22.89 36.05
N GLN A 185 -38.12 22.56 35.26
CA GLN A 185 -39.37 22.01 35.80
C GLN A 185 -39.77 20.60 35.34
N ALA A 186 -38.91 19.81 34.69
CA ALA A 186 -39.23 18.42 34.33
C ALA A 186 -38.70 17.39 35.36
N PRO A 187 -39.52 16.42 35.82
CA PRO A 187 -39.14 15.43 36.81
C PRO A 187 -38.14 14.44 36.21
N HIS A 188 -37.00 14.29 36.90
CA HIS A 188 -35.90 13.43 36.49
C HIS A 188 -36.34 11.95 36.54
N GLN A 189 -36.67 11.36 35.38
CA GLN A 189 -36.60 9.92 35.23
C GLN A 189 -35.21 9.58 34.69
N ALA A 190 -34.34 9.11 35.58
CA ALA A 190 -33.01 8.63 35.24
C ALA A 190 -33.13 7.40 34.32
N THR A 191 -32.81 7.58 33.04
CA THR A 191 -32.45 6.47 32.16
C THR A 191 -31.22 5.77 32.76
N GLN A 192 -31.38 4.52 33.20
CA GLN A 192 -30.28 3.70 33.70
C GLN A 192 -29.29 3.40 32.56
N HIS A 193 -28.31 4.28 32.36
CA HIS A 193 -27.09 3.90 31.68
C HIS A 193 -26.31 2.95 32.60
N GLN A 194 -26.13 1.70 32.16
CA GLN A 194 -25.18 0.79 32.80
C GLN A 194 -23.76 1.35 32.62
N GLU A 195 -23.25 2.02 33.65
CA GLU A 195 -21.84 2.36 33.77
C GLU A 195 -20.98 1.08 33.71
N LEU A 196 -19.97 1.07 32.84
CA LEU A 196 -18.91 0.06 32.84
C LEU A 196 -18.04 0.24 34.09
N LYS A 197 -18.48 -0.30 35.23
CA LYS A 197 -17.70 -0.30 36.48
C LYS A 197 -16.51 -1.26 36.35
N LEU A 198 -15.30 -0.71 36.27
CA LEU A 198 -14.06 -1.45 36.51
C LEU A 198 -13.93 -1.74 38.01
N ASN A 199 -13.62 -2.97 38.37
CA ASN A 199 -13.42 -3.35 39.78
C ASN A 199 -12.13 -2.73 40.35
N PRO A 200 -12.10 -2.33 41.64
CA PRO A 200 -10.90 -1.78 42.26
C PRO A 200 -9.70 -2.74 42.14
N GLY A 201 -8.56 -2.24 41.63
CA GLY A 201 -7.31 -3.01 41.51
C GLY A 201 -7.05 -3.67 40.15
N SER A 202 -7.93 -3.57 39.16
CA SER A 202 -7.67 -4.05 37.79
C SER A 202 -6.77 -3.09 37.00
N LYS A 203 -5.66 -3.59 36.43
CA LYS A 203 -4.73 -2.82 35.56
C LYS A 203 -4.88 -3.30 34.11
N LEU A 204 -5.20 -2.38 33.18
CA LEU A 204 -5.22 -2.63 31.74
C LEU A 204 -3.90 -2.16 31.10
N ASN A 205 -3.32 -2.99 30.25
CA ASN A 205 -2.11 -2.62 29.50
C ASN A 205 -2.48 -1.86 28.22
N PRO A 206 -1.64 -0.94 27.71
CA PRO A 206 -1.90 -0.24 26.46
C PRO A 206 -2.15 -1.23 25.31
N GLY A 207 -3.26 -1.07 24.59
CA GLY A 207 -3.62 -1.89 23.42
C GLY A 207 -4.57 -3.06 23.67
N SER A 208 -5.03 -3.30 24.91
CA SER A 208 -6.08 -4.30 25.19
C SER A 208 -7.48 -3.76 24.87
N LYS A 209 -8.30 -4.54 24.16
CA LYS A 209 -9.71 -4.23 23.84
C LYS A 209 -10.64 -5.17 24.62
N LEU A 210 -11.60 -4.62 25.37
CA LEU A 210 -12.66 -5.36 26.04
C LEU A 210 -13.95 -5.25 25.24
N ASN A 211 -14.60 -6.38 24.97
CA ASN A 211 -15.89 -6.41 24.29
C ASN A 211 -17.03 -6.25 25.30
N PRO A 212 -18.19 -5.68 24.90
CA PRO A 212 -19.36 -5.54 25.76
C PRO A 212 -19.76 -6.88 26.43
N GLY A 213 -20.08 -6.85 27.73
CA GLY A 213 -20.51 -8.03 28.50
C GLY A 213 -19.38 -8.89 29.09
N SER A 214 -18.11 -8.53 28.92
CA SER A 214 -16.98 -9.23 29.55
C SER A 214 -16.75 -8.78 31.02
N LYS A 215 -16.46 -9.72 31.93
CA LYS A 215 -16.24 -9.46 33.36
C LYS A 215 -14.83 -9.90 33.79
N LEU A 216 -14.03 -8.97 34.33
CA LEU A 216 -12.71 -9.23 34.91
C LEU A 216 -12.78 -9.25 36.44
N ASN A 217 -12.36 -10.36 37.05
CA ASN A 217 -12.28 -10.47 38.50
C ASN A 217 -11.00 -9.80 39.05
N PRO A 218 -11.02 -9.28 40.29
CA PRO A 218 -9.85 -8.67 40.92
C PRO A 218 -8.63 -9.60 40.90
N GLY A 219 -7.46 -9.07 40.51
CA GLY A 219 -6.21 -9.83 40.44
C GLY A 219 -5.95 -10.60 39.13
N SER A 220 -6.82 -10.49 38.13
CA SER A 220 -6.61 -11.08 36.79
C SER A 220 -5.67 -10.21 35.91
N LYS A 221 -4.82 -10.85 35.09
CA LYS A 221 -3.88 -10.18 34.16
C LYS A 221 -4.15 -10.61 32.72
N LEU A 222 -4.38 -9.64 31.83
CA LEU A 222 -4.47 -9.85 30.38
C LEU A 222 -3.13 -9.59 29.69
N ASN A 223 -2.68 -10.56 28.89
CA ASN A 223 -1.43 -10.49 28.14
C ASN A 223 -1.58 -9.64 26.88
N LEU A 224 -0.48 -9.03 26.43
CA LEU A 224 -0.45 -8.18 25.23
C LEU A 224 -0.95 -8.95 24.00
N GLY A 225 -1.98 -8.42 23.34
CA GLY A 225 -2.58 -9.02 22.13
C GLY A 225 -3.64 -10.10 22.35
N SER A 226 -4.04 -10.38 23.61
CA SER A 226 -5.12 -11.32 23.90
C SER A 226 -6.51 -10.68 23.70
N LYS A 227 -7.45 -11.44 23.12
CA LYS A 227 -8.86 -11.06 22.94
C LYS A 227 -9.73 -12.00 23.78
N LEU A 228 -10.64 -11.44 24.57
CA LEU A 228 -11.66 -12.22 25.26
C LEU A 228 -12.93 -12.29 24.42
N ASN A 229 -13.47 -13.49 24.29
CA ASN A 229 -14.75 -13.71 23.62
C ASN A 229 -15.90 -13.10 24.45
N PRO A 230 -16.99 -12.64 23.81
CA PRO A 230 -18.17 -12.14 24.52
C PRO A 230 -18.69 -13.16 25.55
N GLY A 231 -19.03 -12.70 26.76
CA GLY A 231 -19.59 -13.55 27.83
C GLY A 231 -18.58 -14.37 28.64
N SER A 232 -17.28 -14.29 28.35
CA SER A 232 -16.25 -15.03 29.09
C SER A 232 -15.86 -14.36 30.42
N LYS A 233 -15.53 -15.19 31.44
CA LYS A 233 -15.08 -14.76 32.79
C LYS A 233 -13.65 -15.24 33.03
N LEU A 234 -12.74 -14.35 33.43
CA LEU A 234 -11.38 -14.71 33.87
C LEU A 234 -11.30 -14.74 35.40
N ASN A 235 -10.81 -15.85 35.96
CA ASN A 235 -10.67 -16.06 37.40
C ASN A 235 -9.30 -15.59 37.92
N PRO A 236 -9.19 -15.21 39.21
CA PRO A 236 -7.92 -14.82 39.82
C PRO A 236 -6.86 -15.92 39.65
N GLY A 237 -5.64 -15.55 39.25
CA GLY A 237 -4.53 -16.50 39.03
C GLY A 237 -4.44 -17.12 37.63
N SER A 238 -5.42 -16.89 36.75
CA SER A 238 -5.39 -17.39 35.36
C SER A 238 -4.69 -16.42 34.40
N SER A 239 -3.87 -16.94 33.50
CA SER A 239 -3.20 -16.18 32.42
C SER A 239 -3.76 -16.64 31.06
N SER A 240 -4.21 -15.71 30.23
CA SER A 240 -4.64 -16.02 28.86
C SER A 240 -3.43 -16.46 28.03
N ILE A 241 -3.45 -17.69 27.53
CA ILE A 241 -2.39 -18.28 26.70
C ILE A 241 -2.49 -17.69 25.30
N ARG A 242 -1.33 -17.31 24.72
CA ARG A 242 -1.21 -16.88 23.32
C ARG A 242 -1.86 -17.94 22.43
N GLY A 243 -2.92 -17.58 21.72
CA GLY A 243 -3.42 -18.39 20.60
C GLY A 243 -2.26 -18.60 19.62
N GLN A 244 -1.81 -19.85 19.49
CA GLN A 244 -0.93 -20.23 18.39
C GLN A 244 -1.75 -20.09 17.11
N ALA A 245 -1.31 -19.19 16.23
CA ALA A 245 -1.61 -19.25 14.81
C ALA A 245 -0.44 -19.93 14.12
#